data_AF-A0AAW2Y315-F1
#
_entry.id   AF-A0AAW2Y315-F1
#
_cell.length_a   1.000
_cell.length_b   1.000
_cell.length_c   1.000
_cell.angle_alpha   90.00
_cell.angle_beta   90.00
_cell.angle_gamma   90.00
#
_symmetry.space_group_name_H-M   'P 1'
#
loop_
_entity.id
_entity.type
_entity.pdbx_description
1 polymer ?
#
loop_
_entity_poly.entity_id
_entity_poly.type
_entity_poly.pdbx_seq_one_letter_code
_entity_poly.pdbx_strand_id
1 'polypeptide(L)'
;MEKVMNILKPKPNPQQLLRDWQRRLRQECRNIERQIRDIQREEKNVQKAIKEAAKRNDMGSAKALAKELVRSRKTVNRLYENKAQLNSISMHLGESVGTGLPFTYF
;
A
#
# COMPACT_ATOMS: atom_id res chain seq x y z
N MET A 1 23.53 28.67 -2.50
CA MET A 1 22.27 29.30 -2.05
C MET A 1 21.24 28.31 -1.49
N GLU A 2 21.38 26.99 -1.65
CA GLU A 2 20.44 26.02 -1.05
C GLU A 2 20.62 25.80 0.47
N LYS A 3 21.87 25.89 0.99
CA LYS A 3 22.16 25.67 2.42
C LYS A 3 21.52 26.71 3.35
N VAL A 4 21.33 27.95 2.88
CA VAL A 4 20.73 29.04 3.67
C VAL A 4 19.20 28.97 3.72
N MET A 5 18.55 28.39 2.69
CA MET A 5 17.09 28.18 2.68
C MET A 5 16.61 27.07 3.64
N ASN A 6 17.51 26.20 4.09
CA ASN A 6 17.20 25.16 5.08
C ASN A 6 17.39 25.61 6.54
N ILE A 7 18.01 26.75 6.79
CA ILE A 7 18.24 27.30 8.15
C ILE A 7 17.03 28.13 8.63
N LEU A 8 16.21 28.64 7.72
CA LEU A 8 15.08 29.53 8.03
C LEU A 8 13.70 28.85 8.05
N LYS A 9 13.63 27.51 7.91
CA LYS A 9 12.38 26.79 8.11
C LYS A 9 12.20 26.54 9.61
N PRO A 10 11.20 27.13 10.28
CA PRO A 10 10.90 26.77 11.67
C PRO A 10 10.71 25.25 11.73
N LYS A 11 11.33 24.59 12.71
CA LYS A 11 11.14 23.15 12.94
C LYS A 11 9.63 22.87 12.88
N PRO A 12 9.17 21.95 12.01
CA PRO A 12 7.75 21.71 11.85
C PRO A 12 7.16 21.36 13.21
N ASN A 13 6.07 22.04 13.57
CA ASN A 13 5.34 21.77 14.80
C ASN A 13 5.03 20.26 14.83
N PRO A 14 5.26 19.53 15.95
CA PRO A 14 4.93 18.12 16.08
C PRO A 14 3.52 17.76 15.56
N GLN A 15 2.55 18.67 15.74
CA GLN A 15 1.19 18.50 15.21
C GLN A 15 1.10 18.55 13.67
N GLN A 16 1.92 19.37 13.01
CA GLN A 16 1.99 19.42 11.55
C GLN A 16 2.64 18.17 10.98
N LEU A 17 3.77 17.73 11.57
CA LEU A 17 4.48 16.51 11.17
C LEU A 17 3.57 15.28 11.25
N LEU A 18 2.80 15.20 12.33
CA LEU A 18 1.80 14.18 12.57
C LEU A 18 0.67 14.16 11.51
N ARG A 19 0.14 15.34 11.15
CA ARG A 19 -0.85 15.48 10.07
C ARG A 19 -0.28 15.06 8.72
N ASP A 20 0.98 15.38 8.45
CA ASP A 20 1.67 14.99 7.22
C ASP A 20 1.89 13.48 7.14
N TRP A 21 2.29 12.85 8.25
CA TRP A 21 2.39 11.39 8.34
C TRP A 21 1.03 10.71 8.15
N GLN A 22 -0.04 11.20 8.77
CA GLN A 22 -1.39 10.68 8.54
C GLN A 22 -1.86 10.85 7.08
N ARG A 23 -1.50 11.97 6.42
CA ARG A 23 -1.80 12.16 4.99
C ARG A 23 -1.02 11.17 4.13
N ARG A 24 0.26 10.96 4.44
CA ARG A 24 1.13 10.04 3.70
C ARG A 24 0.67 8.59 3.86
N LEU A 25 0.36 8.15 5.08
CA LEU A 25 -0.18 6.81 5.35
C LEU A 25 -1.47 6.54 4.54
N ARG A 26 -2.41 7.50 4.54
CA ARG A 26 -3.63 7.40 3.72
C ARG A 26 -3.33 7.32 2.23
N GLN A 27 -2.35 8.08 1.74
CA GLN A 27 -1.94 8.01 0.34
C GLN A 27 -1.37 6.63 -0.01
N GLU A 28 -0.49 6.08 0.84
CA GLU A 28 0.08 4.75 0.61
C GLU A 28 -0.99 3.65 0.66
N CYS A 29 -1.96 3.72 1.58
CA CYS A 29 -3.09 2.79 1.59
C CYS A 29 -3.85 2.81 0.25
N ARG A 30 -4.12 4.00 -0.31
CA ARG A 30 -4.77 4.12 -1.64
C ARG A 30 -3.91 3.61 -2.79
N ASN A 31 -2.59 3.79 -2.70
CA ASN A 31 -1.65 3.26 -3.69
C ASN A 31 -1.67 1.73 -3.68
N ILE A 32 -1.63 1.11 -2.50
CA ILE A 32 -1.72 -0.34 -2.33
C ILE A 32 -3.05 -0.87 -2.88
N GLU A 33 -4.18 -0.22 -2.58
CA GLU A 33 -5.48 -0.62 -3.13
C GLU A 33 -5.54 -0.54 -4.66
N ARG A 34 -4.84 0.43 -5.26
CA ARG A 34 -4.71 0.52 -6.72
C ARG A 34 -3.87 -0.64 -7.27
N GLN A 35 -2.70 -0.90 -6.68
CA GLN A 35 -1.84 -2.02 -7.06
C GLN A 35 -2.56 -3.37 -6.97
N ILE A 36 -3.32 -3.60 -5.90
CA ILE A 36 -4.13 -4.82 -5.74
C ILE A 36 -5.12 -4.95 -6.91
N ARG A 37 -5.85 -3.88 -7.25
CA ARG A 37 -6.82 -3.91 -8.37
C ARG A 37 -6.15 -4.16 -9.72
N ASP A 38 -4.99 -3.57 -9.94
CA ASP A 38 -4.24 -3.73 -11.19
C ASP A 38 -3.72 -5.18 -11.33
N ILE A 39 -3.17 -5.75 -10.26
CA ILE A 39 -2.73 -7.15 -10.24
C ILE A 39 -3.92 -8.09 -10.45
N GLN A 40 -5.04 -7.88 -9.74
CA GLN A 40 -6.25 -8.72 -9.91
C GLN A 40 -6.83 -8.67 -11.32
N ARG A 41 -6.73 -7.51 -12.01
CA ARG A 41 -7.12 -7.40 -13.42
C ARG A 41 -6.20 -8.25 -14.29
N GLU A 42 -4.90 -8.16 -14.05
CA GLU A 42 -3.92 -8.94 -14.81
C GLU A 42 -4.04 -10.44 -14.56
N GLU A 43 -4.33 -10.86 -13.33
CA GLU A 43 -4.62 -12.27 -13.00
C GLU A 43 -5.78 -12.83 -13.84
N LYS A 44 -6.82 -12.04 -14.11
CA LYS A 44 -7.93 -12.45 -14.98
C LYS A 44 -7.47 -12.61 -16.44
N ASN A 45 -6.57 -11.76 -16.92
CA ASN A 45 -6.01 -11.87 -18.27
C ASN A 45 -5.14 -13.13 -18.39
N VAL A 46 -4.23 -13.34 -17.42
CA VAL A 46 -3.39 -14.54 -17.34
C VAL A 46 -4.25 -15.80 -17.28
N GLN A 47 -5.35 -15.79 -16.52
CA GLN A 47 -6.27 -16.94 -16.46
C GLN A 47 -6.90 -17.26 -17.83
N LYS A 48 -7.22 -16.25 -18.64
CA LYS A 48 -7.71 -16.47 -20.02
C LYS A 48 -6.59 -17.03 -20.91
N ALA A 49 -5.38 -16.46 -20.81
CA ALA A 49 -4.22 -16.92 -21.57
C ALA A 49 -3.85 -18.38 -21.25
N ILE A 50 -3.96 -18.81 -19.99
CA ILE A 50 -3.78 -20.22 -19.59
C ILE A 50 -4.79 -21.13 -20.31
N LYS A 51 -6.09 -20.74 -20.31
CA LYS A 51 -7.14 -21.51 -20.98
C LYS A 51 -6.91 -21.60 -22.49
N GLU A 52 -6.47 -20.51 -23.11
CA GLU A 52 -6.15 -20.47 -24.55
C GLU A 52 -4.91 -21.30 -24.90
N ALA A 53 -3.85 -21.23 -24.10
CA ALA A 53 -2.66 -22.08 -24.26
C ALA A 53 -3.01 -23.57 -24.13
N ALA A 54 -3.82 -23.92 -23.13
CA ALA A 54 -4.30 -25.30 -22.94
C ALA A 54 -5.15 -25.79 -24.12
N LYS A 55 -6.04 -24.95 -24.67
CA LYS A 55 -6.83 -25.28 -25.88
C LYS A 55 -5.97 -25.54 -27.11
N ARG A 56 -4.84 -24.83 -27.23
CA ARG A 56 -3.84 -25.02 -28.30
C ARG A 56 -2.90 -26.20 -28.05
N ASN A 57 -3.12 -26.97 -26.97
CA ASN A 57 -2.27 -28.06 -26.52
C ASN A 57 -0.82 -27.63 -26.17
N ASP A 58 -0.60 -26.34 -25.92
CA ASP A 58 0.67 -25.79 -25.45
C ASP A 58 0.71 -25.83 -23.91
N MET A 59 1.00 -27.02 -23.39
CA MET A 59 1.10 -27.27 -21.96
C MET A 59 2.32 -26.62 -21.32
N GLY A 60 3.37 -26.32 -22.11
CA GLY A 60 4.57 -25.64 -21.64
C GLY A 60 4.26 -24.20 -21.22
N SER A 61 3.64 -23.44 -22.12
CA SER A 61 3.20 -22.07 -21.83
C SER A 61 2.11 -22.04 -20.76
N ALA A 62 1.15 -22.96 -20.79
CA ALA A 62 0.10 -23.04 -19.77
C ALA A 62 0.69 -23.23 -18.35
N LYS A 63 1.72 -24.08 -18.21
CA LYS A 63 2.39 -24.31 -16.92
C LYS A 63 3.21 -23.09 -16.46
N ALA A 64 3.86 -22.38 -17.38
CA ALA A 64 4.59 -21.16 -17.05
C ALA A 64 3.64 -20.06 -16.53
N LEU A 65 2.56 -19.81 -17.26
CA LEU A 65 1.53 -18.82 -16.89
C LEU A 65 0.82 -19.20 -15.57
N ALA A 66 0.57 -20.49 -15.34
CA ALA A 66 -0.01 -20.95 -14.07
C ALA A 66 0.91 -20.66 -12.86
N LYS A 67 2.23 -20.82 -13.01
CA LYS A 67 3.20 -20.46 -11.96
C LYS A 67 3.19 -18.96 -11.69
N GLU A 68 3.10 -18.14 -12.73
CA GLU A 68 2.99 -16.69 -12.60
C GLU A 68 1.72 -16.28 -11.86
N LEU A 69 0.58 -16.89 -12.20
CA LEU A 69 -0.69 -16.65 -11.50
C LEU A 69 -0.59 -16.92 -9.98
N VAL A 70 0.07 -18.01 -9.58
CA VAL A 70 0.29 -18.32 -8.15
C VAL A 70 1.18 -17.27 -7.48
N ARG A 71 2.21 -16.78 -8.17
CA ARG A 71 3.09 -15.71 -7.66
C ARG A 71 2.32 -14.40 -7.50
N SER A 72 1.50 -14.02 -8.47
CA SER A 72 0.64 -12.83 -8.39
C SER A 72 -0.28 -12.87 -7.18
N ARG A 73 -0.92 -14.01 -6.92
CA ARG A 73 -1.79 -14.20 -5.73
C ARG A 73 -1.02 -14.01 -4.43
N LYS A 74 0.20 -14.53 -4.35
CA LYS A 74 1.08 -14.33 -3.18
C LYS A 74 1.44 -12.87 -2.98
N THR A 75 1.69 -12.14 -4.06
CA THR A 75 1.95 -10.69 -4.01
C THR A 75 0.72 -9.93 -3.52
N VAL A 76 -0.49 -10.26 -3.99
CA VAL A 76 -1.74 -9.66 -3.51
C VAL A 76 -1.92 -9.89 -2.00
N ASN A 77 -1.68 -11.10 -1.51
CA ASN A 77 -1.77 -11.38 -0.07
C ASN A 77 -0.81 -10.52 0.75
N ARG A 78 0.45 -10.39 0.31
CA ARG A 78 1.43 -9.49 0.95
C ARG A 78 0.99 -8.02 0.94
N LEU A 79 0.36 -7.57 -0.14
CA LEU A 79 -0.17 -6.21 -0.21
C LEU A 79 -1.32 -5.99 0.78
N TYR A 80 -2.17 -7.00 1.00
CA TYR A 80 -3.20 -6.93 2.05
C TYR A 80 -2.59 -6.90 3.46
N GLU A 81 -1.54 -7.69 3.72
CA GLU A 81 -0.80 -7.64 4.98
C GLU A 81 -0.18 -6.25 5.21
N ASN A 82 0.50 -5.71 4.20
CA ASN A 82 1.08 -4.36 4.26
C ASN A 82 0.01 -3.28 4.54
N LYS A 83 -1.17 -3.40 3.93
CA LYS A 83 -2.29 -2.49 4.20
C LYS A 83 -2.74 -2.58 5.66
N ALA A 84 -2.84 -3.79 6.21
CA ALA A 84 -3.21 -3.99 7.61
C ALA A 84 -2.17 -3.37 8.56
N GLN A 85 -0.88 -3.53 8.25
CA GLN A 85 0.22 -2.91 9.01
C GLN A 85 0.13 -1.38 8.97
N LEU A 86 -0.09 -0.77 7.81
CA LEU A 86 -0.26 0.68 7.69
C LEU A 86 -1.47 1.20 8.46
N ASN A 87 -2.57 0.45 8.47
CA ASN A 87 -3.75 0.79 9.27
C ASN A 87 -3.45 0.76 10.77
N SER A 88 -2.73 -0.26 11.26
CA SER A 88 -2.28 -0.33 12.66
C SER A 88 -1.39 0.85 13.03
N ILE A 89 -0.41 1.21 12.17
CA ILE A 89 0.44 2.38 12.38
C ILE A 89 -0.41 3.66 12.42
N SER A 90 -1.38 3.79 11.51
CA SER A 90 -2.29 4.94 11.49
C SER A 90 -3.15 5.04 12.75
N MET A 91 -3.55 3.91 13.35
CA MET A 91 -4.31 3.88 14.61
C MET A 91 -3.45 4.35 15.77
N HIS A 92 -2.26 3.78 15.97
CA HIS A 92 -1.33 4.20 17.02
C HIS A 92 -0.93 5.68 16.90
N LEU A 93 -0.78 6.14 15.66
CA LEU A 93 -0.51 7.54 15.38
C LEU A 93 -1.70 8.44 15.75
N GLY A 94 -2.94 7.98 15.54
CA GLY A 94 -4.16 8.65 15.99
C GLY A 94 -4.31 8.71 17.51
N GLU A 95 -4.03 7.60 18.20
CA GLU A 95 -4.06 7.50 19.67
C GLU A 95 -3.08 8.48 20.32
N SER A 96 -1.86 8.59 19.78
CA SER A 96 -0.83 9.52 20.27
C SER A 96 -1.24 11.00 20.15
N VAL A 97 -2.19 11.33 19.28
CA VAL A 97 -2.77 12.69 19.19
C VAL A 97 -3.87 12.88 20.22
N GLY A 98 -4.68 11.83 20.45
CA GLY A 98 -5.81 11.85 21.36
C GLY A 98 -5.40 11.98 22.83
N THR A 99 -4.27 11.39 23.22
CA THR A 99 -3.71 11.52 24.58
C THR A 99 -3.00 12.85 24.85
N GLY A 100 -2.77 13.66 23.80
CA GLY A 100 -2.22 15.02 23.91
C GLY A 100 -3.27 16.13 24.05
N LEU A 101 -4.56 15.80 24.05
CA LEU A 101 -5.61 16.74 24.41
C LEU A 101 -5.78 16.72 25.94
N PRO A 102 -5.66 17.87 26.62
CA PRO A 102 -5.84 17.92 28.06
C PRO A 102 -7.28 17.53 28.38
N PHE A 103 -7.46 16.35 28.97
CA PHE A 103 -8.62 16.04 29.81
C PHE A 103 -8.51 16.84 31.13
N THR A 104 -8.45 18.16 31.02
CA THR A 104 -8.68 19.07 32.14
C THR A 104 -9.64 20.14 31.66
N TYR A 105 -10.71 20.36 32.43
CA TYR A 105 -11.91 21.18 32.17
C TYR A 105 -13.09 20.43 31.53
N PHE A 106 -13.70 19.50 32.27
CA PHE A 106 -14.95 19.74 33.02
C PHE A 106 -15.14 18.66 34.09
#